data_AF-A0A7C5H751-F1
#
_entry.id   AF-A0A7C5H751-F1
#
_cell.length_a   1.000
_cell.length_b   1.000
_cell.length_c   1.000
_cell.angle_alpha   90.00
_cell.angle_beta   90.00
_cell.angle_gamma   90.00
#
_symmetry.space_group_name_H-M   'P 1'
#
loop_
_entity.id
_entity.type
_entity.pdbx_description
1 polymer ?
#
loop_
_entity_poly.entity_id
_entity_poly.type
_entity_poly.pdbx_seq_one_letter_code
_entity_poly.pdbx_strand_id
1 'polypeptide(L)' 'GIVVDTHVSRLANRLRLTEEGDPEKIERDLMELVPRELWTKFSNLLIWHGRRRCIARKPDCANCEIRNLCPSADKPAKK' A
#
# COMPACT_ATOMS: atom_id res chain seq x y z
N GLY A 1 -12.24 -11.20 -4.03
CA GLY A 1 -11.89 -10.12 -3.10
C GLY A 1 -10.51 -9.61 -3.43
N ILE A 2 -10.22 -8.41 -2.99
CA ILE A 2 -8.84 -7.89 -2.98
C ILE A 2 -8.13 -8.59 -1.82
N VAL A 3 -6.99 -9.24 -2.05
CA VAL A 3 -6.32 -9.94 -0.96
C VAL A 3 -5.54 -8.92 -0.13
N VAL A 4 -6.07 -8.57 1.04
CA VAL A 4 -5.41 -7.67 1.98
C VAL A 4 -4.43 -8.45 2.85
N ASP A 5 -3.17 -8.48 2.43
CA ASP A 5 -2.06 -8.97 3.24
C ASP A 5 -1.53 -7.88 4.19
N THR A 6 -0.68 -8.23 5.15
CA THR A 6 0.07 -7.30 6.00
C THR A 6 0.86 -6.24 5.21
N HIS A 7 1.37 -6.60 4.03
CA HIS A 7 2.02 -5.65 3.13
C HIS A 7 1.04 -4.65 2.52
N VAL A 8 -0.13 -5.13 2.11
CA VAL A 8 -1.21 -4.34 1.48
C VAL A 8 -1.79 -3.38 2.50
N SER A 9 -2.18 -3.87 3.69
CA SER A 9 -2.70 -3.04 4.78
C SER A 9 -1.72 -1.92 5.18
N ARG A 10 -0.42 -2.24 5.29
CA ARG A 10 0.62 -1.24 5.56
C ARG A 10 0.75 -0.22 4.44
N LEU A 11 0.75 -0.65 3.17
CA LEU A 11 0.84 0.27 2.04
C LEU A 11 -0.39 1.15 1.94
N ALA A 12 -1.59 0.57 2.11
CA ALA A 12 -2.86 1.29 2.07
C ALA A 12 -2.88 2.40 3.12
N ASN A 13 -2.47 2.11 4.35
CA ASN A 13 -2.31 3.10 5.41
C ASN A 13 -1.22 4.14 5.08
N ARG A 14 -0.05 3.73 4.57
CA ARG A 14 1.04 4.67 4.19
C ARG A 14 0.67 5.61 3.04
N LEU A 15 -0.09 5.10 2.08
CA LEU A 15 -0.56 5.83 0.92
C LEU A 15 -1.82 6.65 1.23
N ARG A 16 -2.37 6.56 2.45
CA ARG A 16 -3.67 7.12 2.83
C ARG A 16 -4.78 6.72 1.86
N LEU A 17 -4.71 5.48 1.35
CA LEU A 17 -5.83 4.89 0.64
C LEU A 17 -6.97 4.57 1.60
N THR A 18 -6.65 4.30 2.86
CA THR A 18 -7.59 4.02 3.94
C THR A 18 -6.99 4.47 5.26
N GLU A 19 -7.83 4.86 6.21
CA GLU A 19 -7.47 5.14 7.61
C GLU A 19 -7.85 3.98 8.55
N GLU A 20 -8.47 2.92 8.00
CA GLU A 20 -8.90 1.76 8.75
C GLU A 20 -7.73 0.79 8.97
N GLY A 21 -7.71 0.16 10.15
CA GLY A 21 -6.73 -0.88 10.51
C GLY A 21 -7.16 -2.29 10.12
N ASP A 22 -8.47 -2.51 9.98
CA ASP A 22 -9.04 -3.84 9.77
C ASP A 22 -8.95 -4.26 8.30
N PRO A 23 -8.40 -5.46 8.00
CA PRO A 23 -8.22 -5.91 6.62
C PRO A 23 -9.53 -6.00 5.84
N GLU A 24 -10.66 -6.32 6.48
CA GLU A 24 -11.97 -6.38 5.84
C GLU A 24 -12.48 -5.00 5.40
N LYS A 25 -12.28 -3.98 6.24
CA LYS A 25 -12.68 -2.59 5.96
C LYS A 25 -11.77 -1.99 4.88
N ILE A 26 -10.47 -2.26 4.98
CA ILE A 26 -9.48 -1.92 3.95
C ILE A 26 -9.89 -2.57 2.62
N GLU A 27 -10.23 -3.86 2.61
CA GLU A 27 -10.68 -4.55 1.39
C GLU A 27 -11.86 -3.81 0.76
N ARG A 28 -12.87 -3.48 1.56
CA ARG A 28 -14.08 -2.80 1.09
C ARG A 28 -13.79 -1.43 0.49
N ASP A 29 -12.98 -0.64 1.16
CA ASP A 29 -12.59 0.71 0.70
C ASP A 29 -11.81 0.63 -0.63
N LEU A 30 -10.87 -0.31 -0.73
CA LEU A 30 -10.14 -0.59 -1.97
C LEU A 30 -11.03 -1.15 -3.08
N MET A 31 -12.07 -1.92 -2.74
CA MET A 31 -13.05 -2.42 -3.71
C MET A 31 -13.91 -1.29 -4.28
N GLU A 32 -14.16 -0.21 -3.53
CA GLU A 32 -14.85 0.99 -4.01
C GLU A 32 -13.94 1.89 -4.86
N LEU A 33 -12.64 1.96 -4.52
CA LEU A 33 -11.64 2.76 -5.25
C LEU A 33 -11.18 2.11 -6.56
N VAL A 34 -11.05 0.78 -6.61
CA VAL A 34 -10.42 0.03 -7.71
C VAL A 34 -11.46 -0.85 -8.41
N PRO A 35 -11.56 -0.82 -9.76
CA PRO A 35 -12.50 -1.66 -10.49
C PRO A 35 -12.17 -3.15 -10.33
N ARG A 36 -13.22 -3.99 -10.31
CA ARG A 36 -13.14 -5.45 -10.07
C ARG A 36 -12.09 -6.19 -10.90
N GLU A 37 -11.90 -5.77 -12.14
CA GLU A 37 -10.95 -6.38 -13.08
C GLU A 37 -9.49 -6.23 -12.64
N LEU A 38 -9.20 -5.20 -11.83
CA LEU A 38 -7.85 -4.90 -11.37
C LEU A 38 -7.55 -5.42 -9.96
N TRP A 39 -8.53 -5.98 -9.23
CA TRP A 39 -8.34 -6.41 -7.84
C TRP A 39 -7.15 -7.35 -7.64
N THR A 40 -7.03 -8.38 -8.48
CA THR A 40 -5.93 -9.35 -8.44
C THR A 40 -4.60 -8.69 -8.80
N LYS A 41 -4.57 -7.87 -9.84
CA LYS A 41 -3.35 -7.17 -10.27
C LYS A 41 -2.88 -6.19 -9.21
N PHE A 42 -3.80 -5.44 -8.63
CA PHE A 42 -3.53 -4.43 -7.60
C PHE A 42 -2.96 -5.06 -6.33
N SER A 43 -3.59 -6.14 -5.84
CA SER A 43 -3.09 -6.90 -4.68
C SER A 43 -1.67 -7.39 -4.92
N ASN A 44 -1.41 -8.01 -6.08
CA ASN A 44 -0.06 -8.46 -6.45
C ASN A 44 0.93 -7.30 -6.53
N LEU A 45 0.60 -6.19 -7.20
CA LEU A 45 1.47 -5.03 -7.32
C LEU A 45 1.86 -4.46 -5.96
N LEU A 46 0.91 -4.34 -5.04
CA LEU A 46 1.16 -3.87 -3.68
C LEU A 46 2.08 -4.81 -2.89
N ILE A 47 1.87 -6.12 -3.01
CA ILE A 47 2.73 -7.13 -2.35
C ILE A 47 4.16 -7.04 -2.90
N TRP A 48 4.30 -7.01 -4.23
CA TRP A 48 5.60 -6.88 -4.90
C TRP A 48 6.32 -5.58 -4.50
N HIS A 49 5.59 -4.47 -4.50
CA HIS A 49 6.13 -3.17 -4.11
C HIS A 49 6.49 -3.12 -2.61
N GLY A 50 5.64 -3.67 -1.74
CA GLY A 50 5.86 -3.76 -0.30
C GLY A 50 7.07 -4.63 0.07
N ARG A 51 7.37 -5.66 -0.73
CA ARG A 51 8.54 -6.52 -0.55
C ARG A 51 9.81 -5.90 -1.13
N ARG A 52 9.75 -5.28 -2.31
CA ARG A 52 10.94 -4.84 -3.05
C ARG A 52 11.36 -3.40 -2.74
N ARG A 53 10.41 -2.51 -2.47
CA ARG A 53 10.65 -1.06 -2.32
C ARG A 53 10.26 -0.55 -0.93
N CYS A 54 9.05 -0.85 -0.49
CA CYS A 54 8.49 -0.31 0.75
C CYS A 54 8.67 -1.28 1.93
N ILE A 55 9.93 -1.63 2.21
CA ILE A 55 10.31 -2.59 3.27
C ILE A 55 10.01 -1.99 4.65
N ALA A 56 9.57 -2.82 5.61
CA ALA A 56 9.12 -2.38 6.93
C ALA A 56 10.18 -1.56 7.68
N ARG A 57 11.43 -2.07 7.71
CA ARG A 57 12.54 -1.47 8.47
C ARG A 57 13.19 -0.29 7.76
N LYS A 58 13.36 -0.36 6.43
CA LYS A 58 14.02 0.68 5.65
C LYS A 58 13.37 0.79 4.27
N PRO A 59 12.28 1.57 4.14
CA PRO A 59 11.65 1.77 2.85
C PRO A 59 12.55 2.61 1.96
N ASP A 60 12.72 2.17 0.71
CA ASP A 60 13.56 2.84 -0.29
C ASP A 60 12.75 3.96 -0.98
N CYS A 61 12.27 4.92 -0.19
CA CYS A 61 11.38 6.00 -0.66
C CYS A 61 12.03 6.89 -1.72
N ALA A 62 13.36 7.07 -1.66
CA ALA A 62 14.12 7.91 -2.59
C ALA A 62 13.95 7.48 -4.06
N ASN A 63 13.68 6.19 -4.24
CA ASN A 63 13.79 5.45 -5.47
C ASN A 63 12.41 4.89 -5.87
N CYS A 64 11.39 5.18 -5.06
CA CYS A 64 10.04 4.68 -5.21
C CYS A 64 9.31 5.39 -6.37
N GLU A 65 8.75 4.62 -7.31
CA GLU A 65 8.02 5.17 -8.47
C GLU A 65 6.76 5.93 -8.03
N ILE A 66 6.11 5.48 -6.95
CA ILE A 66 4.92 6.11 -6.37
C ILE A 66 5.27 7.15 -5.30
N ARG A 67 6.53 7.60 -5.22
CA ARG A 67 6.97 8.61 -4.24
C ARG A 67 6.09 9.86 -4.27
N ASN A 68 5.77 10.35 -5.46
CA ASN A 68 4.96 11.56 -5.65
C ASN A 68 3.50 11.38 -5.20
N LEU A 69 3.01 10.14 -5.16
CA LEU A 69 1.66 9.78 -4.72
C LEU A 69 1.62 9.36 -3.25
N CYS A 70 2.78 9.18 -2.61
CA CYS A 70 2.89 8.64 -1.26
C CYS A 70 3.09 9.77 -0.24
N PRO A 71 2.06 10.12 0.56
CA PRO A 71 2.20 11.14 1.61
C PRO A 71 3.16 10.73 2.72
N SER A 72 3.43 9.43 2.89
CA SER A 72 4.45 8.93 3.83
C SER A 72 5.88 8.96 3.29
N ALA A 73 6.10 9.24 1.99
CA ALA A 73 7.45 9.25 1.41
C ALA A 73 8.27 10.46 1.83
N ASP A 74 7.61 11.55 2.23
CA ASP A 74 8.26 12.78 2.71
C ASP A 74 8.66 12.70 4.19
N LYS A 75 8.13 11.73 4.96
CA LYS A 75 8.64 11.46 6.31
C LYS A 75 9.87 10.58 6.20
N PRO A 76 11.10 11.11 6.37
CA PRO A 76 12.29 10.26 6.43
C PRO A 76 12.08 9.24 7.55
N ALA A 77 12.49 7.99 7.31
CA ALA A 77 12.55 6.97 8.34
C ALA A 77 13.28 7.58 9.54
N LYS A 78 12.57 7.74 10.68
CA LYS A 78 13.20 8.21 11.92
C LYS A 78 14.42 7.32 12.17
N LYS A 79 15.60 7.96 12.21
CA LYS A 79 16.86 7.37 12.65
C LYS A 79 16.70 6.79 14.06
#